data_AF-A0A671PMH2-F1
#
_entry.id   AF-A0A671PMH2-F1
#
_cell.length_a   1.000
_cell.length_b   1.000
_cell.length_c   1.000
_cell.angle_alpha   90.00
_cell.angle_beta   90.00
_cell.angle_gamma   90.00
#
_symmetry.space_group_name_H-M   'P 1'
#
loop_
_entity.id
_entity.type
_entity.pdbx_description
1 polymer ?
#
loop_
_entity_poly.entity_id
_entity_poly.type
_entity_poly.pdbx_seq_one_letter_code
_entity_poly.pdbx_strand_id
1 'polypeptide(L)'
;MRSNMEVKPINKRASGQAFEVILKPPSPVSDVAHSITSPPKKRDVSLEDIQKKLEAAENRRRSQEAQVLKVLAEKREHERDVLLKAMEENSNFSKMAEDKLILKMEQNQENREAHRAAMMERLLEKVSKTVRLNKLLVVKMIEMNIGYAMNMHCLETYFIANIVYFLLF
;
A
#
# COMPACT_ATOMS: atom_id res chain seq x y z
N MET A 1 34.68 105.32 -8.50
CA MET A 1 33.53 104.50 -8.07
C MET A 1 33.95 103.71 -6.84
N ARG A 2 33.33 103.96 -5.68
CA ARG A 2 33.63 103.29 -4.41
C ARG A 2 32.81 101.99 -4.36
N SER A 3 33.46 100.83 -4.38
CA SER A 3 32.79 99.52 -4.28
C SER A 3 32.50 99.20 -2.81
N ASN A 4 31.23 99.04 -2.44
CA ASN A 4 30.77 98.68 -1.09
C ASN A 4 31.22 97.26 -0.71
N MET A 5 32.19 97.13 0.21
CA MET A 5 32.57 95.87 0.87
C MET A 5 32.23 95.98 2.35
N GLU A 6 31.36 95.11 2.85
CA GLU A 6 30.97 95.05 4.27
C GLU A 6 31.52 93.77 4.89
N VAL A 7 32.19 93.86 6.04
CA VAL A 7 32.72 92.71 6.77
C VAL A 7 32.00 92.60 8.12
N LYS A 8 31.27 91.50 8.32
CA LYS A 8 30.60 91.20 9.59
C LYS A 8 31.39 90.16 10.37
N PRO A 9 31.96 90.53 11.55
CA PRO A 9 32.62 89.55 12.41
C PRO A 9 31.60 88.51 12.90
N ILE A 10 31.93 87.21 12.78
CA ILE A 10 31.05 86.13 13.28
C ILE A 10 31.55 85.67 14.64
N ASN A 11 32.80 85.18 14.72
CA ASN A 11 33.34 84.62 15.94
C ASN A 11 34.87 84.69 15.96
N LYS A 12 35.43 84.91 17.15
CA LYS A 12 36.87 84.83 17.39
C LYS A 12 37.14 83.82 18.49
N ARG A 13 38.00 82.84 18.21
CA ARG A 13 38.43 81.79 19.14
C ARG A 13 39.96 81.73 19.18
N ALA A 14 40.52 81.07 20.19
CA ALA A 14 41.98 80.96 20.35
C ALA A 14 42.68 80.39 19.10
N SER A 15 41.99 79.56 18.31
CA SER A 15 42.53 78.96 17.08
C SER A 15 42.29 79.78 15.80
N GLY A 16 41.68 80.97 15.88
CA GLY A 16 41.44 81.80 14.68
C GLY A 16 40.21 82.70 14.75
N GLN A 17 40.03 83.49 13.69
CA GLN A 17 38.94 84.46 13.56
C GLN A 17 38.12 84.15 12.32
N ALA A 18 36.79 84.23 12.45
CA ALA A 18 35.84 84.05 11.38
C ALA A 18 35.03 85.33 11.17
N PHE A 19 34.86 85.71 9.91
CA PHE A 19 34.08 86.86 9.48
C PHE A 19 33.41 86.57 8.14
N GLU A 20 32.26 87.18 7.92
CA GLU A 20 31.53 87.15 6.66
C GLU A 20 31.88 88.42 5.87
N VAL A 21 32.21 88.26 4.58
CA VAL A 21 32.45 89.39 3.68
C VAL A 21 31.32 89.46 2.66
N ILE A 22 30.55 90.54 2.71
CA ILE A 22 29.44 90.82 1.79
C ILE A 22 29.93 91.84 0.77
N LEU A 23 30.12 91.37 -0.46
CA LEU A 23 30.56 92.21 -1.60
C LEU A 23 29.40 92.89 -2.31
N LYS A 24 28.20 92.30 -2.23
CA LYS A 24 26.92 92.84 -2.71
C LYS A 24 25.81 92.33 -1.80
N PRO A 25 24.86 93.18 -1.36
CA PRO A 25 23.71 92.70 -0.62
C PRO A 25 22.93 91.71 -1.48
N PRO A 26 22.27 90.71 -0.87
CA PRO A 26 21.45 89.74 -1.61
C PRO A 26 20.41 90.48 -2.45
N SER A 27 20.32 90.12 -3.73
CA SER A 27 19.37 90.74 -4.66
C SER A 27 17.94 90.37 -4.25
N PRO A 28 16.99 91.32 -4.18
CA PRO A 28 15.62 91.05 -3.75
C PRO A 28 14.84 90.14 -4.71
N VAL A 29 15.41 89.79 -5.86
CA VAL A 29 14.81 88.88 -6.87
C VAL A 29 15.46 87.50 -6.93
N SER A 30 16.52 87.24 -6.16
CA SER A 30 17.14 85.91 -6.10
C SER A 30 16.78 85.24 -4.79
N ASP A 31 15.53 84.82 -4.67
CA ASP A 31 15.20 83.69 -3.81
C ASP A 31 16.07 82.51 -4.24
N VAL A 32 16.50 81.74 -3.24
CA VAL A 32 17.47 80.65 -3.26
C VAL A 32 17.01 79.50 -4.18
N ALA A 33 16.96 79.74 -5.49
CA ALA A 33 16.42 78.82 -6.50
C ALA A 33 17.50 78.24 -7.42
N HIS A 34 18.77 78.35 -7.03
CA HIS A 34 19.87 77.60 -7.67
C HIS A 34 20.47 76.56 -6.72
N SER A 35 19.66 76.07 -5.77
CA SER A 35 19.98 74.83 -5.06
C SER A 35 19.64 73.67 -5.98
N ILE A 36 20.69 72.95 -6.39
CA ILE A 36 20.65 71.67 -7.08
C ILE A 36 19.51 70.83 -6.49
N THR A 37 18.64 70.29 -7.34
CA THR A 37 17.56 69.35 -7.04
C THR A 37 17.98 68.36 -5.95
N SER A 38 17.75 68.75 -4.70
CA SER A 38 17.80 67.83 -3.58
C SER A 38 16.60 66.92 -3.76
N PRO A 39 16.77 65.59 -3.59
CA PRO A 39 15.63 64.69 -3.57
C PRO A 39 14.58 65.28 -2.62
N PRO A 40 13.29 65.31 -2.99
CA PRO A 40 12.24 65.88 -2.15
C PRO A 40 12.43 65.29 -0.75
N LYS A 41 12.54 66.16 0.28
CA LYS A 41 12.73 65.77 1.68
C LYS A 41 11.85 64.55 1.94
N LYS A 42 12.47 63.36 1.94
CA LYS A 42 11.74 62.11 2.10
C LYS A 42 11.06 62.23 3.46
N ARG A 43 9.76 61.95 3.51
CA ARG A 43 9.03 61.79 4.78
C ARG A 43 9.90 60.90 5.67
N ASP A 44 10.21 61.38 6.87
CA ASP A 44 11.06 60.67 7.81
C ASP A 44 10.49 59.26 7.99
N VAL A 45 11.24 58.25 7.55
CA VAL A 45 10.83 56.85 7.71
C VAL A 45 10.82 56.59 9.21
N SER A 46 9.65 56.26 9.78
CA SER A 46 9.52 56.00 11.22
C SER A 46 10.29 54.74 11.61
N LEU A 47 10.59 54.61 12.90
CA LEU A 47 11.23 53.40 13.43
C LEU A 47 10.39 52.14 13.12
N GLU A 48 9.07 52.22 13.24
CA GLU A 48 8.12 51.17 12.87
C GLU A 48 8.23 50.76 11.38
N ASP A 49 8.36 51.70 10.45
CA ASP A 49 8.48 51.39 9.03
C ASP A 49 9.79 50.68 8.69
N ILE A 50 10.87 51.02 9.40
CA ILE A 50 12.17 50.33 9.29
C ILE A 50 12.06 48.91 9.84
N GLN A 51 11.50 48.75 11.03
CA GLN A 51 11.29 47.44 11.67
C GLN A 51 10.43 46.52 10.80
N LYS A 52 9.32 47.03 10.26
CA LYS A 52 8.44 46.28 9.37
C LYS A 52 9.14 45.79 8.10
N LYS A 53 10.03 46.60 7.53
CA LYS A 53 10.83 46.19 6.36
C LYS A 53 11.86 45.10 6.71
N LEU A 54 12.49 45.19 7.87
CA LEU A 54 13.41 44.17 8.37
C LEU A 54 12.68 42.86 8.65
N GLU A 55 11.54 42.92 9.32
CA GLU A 55 10.69 41.76 9.60
C GLU A 55 10.17 41.11 8.30
N ALA A 56 9.78 41.91 7.30
CA ALA A 56 9.37 41.36 6.01
C ALA A 56 10.53 40.65 5.28
N ALA A 57 11.76 41.15 5.41
CA ALA A 57 12.94 40.47 4.86
C ALA A 57 13.27 39.17 5.62
N GLU A 58 13.15 39.21 6.95
CA GLU A 58 13.29 38.04 7.83
C GLU A 58 12.29 36.94 7.47
N ASN A 59 11.02 37.30 7.33
CA ASN A 59 9.95 36.36 6.97
C ASN A 59 10.16 35.75 5.58
N ARG A 60 10.66 36.51 4.60
CA ARG A 60 11.04 35.96 3.30
C ARG A 60 12.17 34.93 3.42
N ARG A 61 13.20 35.23 4.22
CA ARG A 61 14.30 34.29 4.48
C ARG A 61 13.79 33.01 5.14
N ARG A 62 13.00 33.15 6.21
CA ARG A 62 12.39 32.02 6.92
C ARG A 62 11.49 31.18 6.04
N SER A 63 10.70 31.82 5.17
CA SER A 63 9.82 31.11 4.22
C SER A 63 10.60 30.30 3.19
N GLN A 64 11.70 30.86 2.65
CA GLN A 64 12.59 30.12 1.75
C GLN A 64 13.23 28.92 2.46
N GLU A 65 13.74 29.12 3.67
CA GLU A 65 14.34 28.06 4.48
C GLU A 65 13.32 26.96 4.79
N ALA A 66 12.11 27.32 5.22
CA ALA A 66 11.03 26.37 5.48
C ALA A 66 10.65 25.57 4.22
N GLN A 67 10.63 26.21 3.05
CA GLN A 67 10.35 25.52 1.79
C GLN A 67 11.46 24.52 1.43
N VAL A 68 12.73 24.88 1.64
CA VAL A 68 13.87 23.97 1.43
C VAL A 68 13.79 22.79 2.40
N LEU A 69 13.53 23.04 3.68
CA LEU A 69 13.38 21.99 4.70
C LEU A 69 12.23 21.04 4.37
N LYS A 70 11.10 21.57 3.89
CA LYS A 70 9.95 20.77 3.45
C LYS A 70 10.34 19.82 2.31
N VAL A 71 11.00 20.32 1.27
CA VAL A 71 11.44 19.48 0.14
C VAL A 71 12.44 18.42 0.58
N LEU A 72 13.34 18.75 1.52
CA LEU A 72 14.29 17.78 2.08
C LEU A 72 13.58 16.70 2.92
N ALA A 73 12.56 17.08 3.68
CA ALA A 73 11.74 16.14 4.46
C ALA A 73 10.95 15.19 3.54
N GLU A 74 10.33 15.72 2.48
CA GLU A 74 9.62 14.92 1.46
C GLU A 74 10.57 13.92 0.77
N LYS A 75 11.80 14.34 0.43
CA LYS A 75 12.82 13.41 -0.12
C LYS A 75 13.19 12.31 0.87
N ARG A 76 13.36 12.63 2.14
CA ARG A 76 13.67 11.67 3.21
C ARG A 76 12.54 10.69 3.45
N GLU A 77 11.30 11.14 3.34
CA GLU A 77 10.12 10.28 3.41
C GLU A 77 10.08 9.32 2.23
N HIS A 78 10.26 9.84 1.01
CA HIS A 78 10.30 9.01 -0.19
C HIS A 78 11.41 7.94 -0.15
N GLU A 79 12.61 8.29 0.34
CA GLU A 79 13.70 7.32 0.54
C GLU A 79 13.27 6.17 1.47
N ARG A 80 12.54 6.47 2.56
CA ARG A 80 12.01 5.45 3.47
C ARG A 80 10.94 4.59 2.80
N ASP A 81 10.01 5.21 2.09
CA ASP A 81 8.91 4.50 1.41
C ASP A 81 9.43 3.52 0.36
N VAL A 82 10.44 3.92 -0.42
CA VAL A 82 11.07 3.06 -1.42
C VAL A 82 11.71 1.84 -0.75
N LEU A 83 12.42 2.02 0.36
CA LEU A 83 13.04 0.92 1.09
C LEU A 83 12.00 -0.03 1.68
N LEU A 84 10.96 0.52 2.31
CA LEU A 84 9.86 -0.28 2.87
C LEU A 84 9.14 -1.07 1.79
N LYS A 85 8.85 -0.44 0.65
CA LYS A 85 8.20 -1.11 -0.49
C LYS A 85 9.06 -2.25 -1.05
N ALA A 86 10.37 -2.04 -1.19
CA ALA A 86 11.28 -3.09 -1.64
C ALA A 86 11.30 -4.29 -0.68
N MET A 87 11.27 -4.03 0.64
CA MET A 87 11.18 -5.09 1.65
C MET A 87 9.84 -5.83 1.60
N GLU A 88 8.73 -5.09 1.44
CA GLU A 88 7.38 -5.66 1.35
C GLU A 88 7.22 -6.52 0.11
N GLU A 89 7.67 -6.06 -1.06
CA GLU A 89 7.64 -6.84 -2.30
C GLU A 89 8.46 -8.14 -2.18
N ASN A 90 9.62 -8.08 -1.53
CA ASN A 90 10.44 -9.28 -1.28
C ASN A 90 9.75 -10.28 -0.33
N SER A 91 9.08 -9.78 0.71
CA SER A 91 8.28 -10.61 1.62
C SER A 91 7.08 -11.23 0.89
N ASN A 92 6.38 -10.44 0.08
CA ASN A 92 5.23 -10.88 -0.71
C ASN A 92 5.62 -11.96 -1.73
N PHE A 93 6.79 -11.86 -2.36
CA PHE A 93 7.27 -12.89 -3.29
C PHE A 93 7.43 -14.24 -2.59
N SER A 94 8.08 -14.25 -1.42
CA SER A 94 8.26 -15.46 -0.61
C SER A 94 6.91 -16.07 -0.20
N LYS A 95 5.99 -15.23 0.28
CA LYS A 95 4.65 -15.66 0.69
C LYS A 95 3.84 -16.26 -0.46
N MET A 96 3.81 -15.59 -1.62
CA MET A 96 3.11 -16.11 -2.80
C MET A 96 3.70 -17.44 -3.30
N ALA A 97 5.03 -17.59 -3.23
CA ALA A 97 5.69 -18.85 -3.59
C ALA A 97 5.32 -19.98 -2.63
N GLU A 98 5.27 -19.69 -1.33
CA GLU A 98 4.85 -20.63 -0.29
C GLU A 98 3.38 -21.06 -0.45
N ASP A 99 2.46 -20.09 -0.55
CA ASP A 99 1.02 -20.35 -0.73
C ASP A 99 0.76 -21.21 -1.98
N LYS A 100 1.46 -20.90 -3.09
CA LYS A 100 1.36 -21.67 -4.34
C LYS A 100 1.89 -23.09 -4.20
N LEU A 101 2.95 -23.29 -3.42
CA LEU A 101 3.49 -24.62 -3.15
C LEU A 101 2.50 -25.44 -2.31
N ILE A 102 1.95 -24.85 -1.24
CA ILE A 102 0.96 -25.48 -0.37
C ILE A 102 -0.25 -25.96 -1.18
N LEU A 103 -0.85 -25.07 -1.97
CA LEU A 103 -1.99 -25.40 -2.83
C LEU A 103 -1.68 -26.56 -3.78
N LYS A 104 -0.49 -26.58 -4.39
CA LYS A 104 -0.08 -27.67 -5.28
C LYS A 104 0.10 -28.99 -4.53
N MET A 105 0.63 -28.97 -3.31
CA MET A 105 0.82 -30.16 -2.50
C MET A 105 -0.52 -30.74 -2.04
N GLU A 106 -1.46 -29.88 -1.63
CA GLU A 106 -2.83 -30.26 -1.26
C GLU A 106 -3.56 -30.87 -2.45
N GLN A 107 -3.60 -30.19 -3.60
CA GLN A 107 -4.24 -30.70 -4.80
C GLN A 107 -3.62 -32.03 -5.26
N ASN A 108 -2.29 -32.18 -5.14
CA ASN A 108 -1.62 -33.42 -5.49
C ASN A 108 -1.97 -34.56 -4.53
N GLN A 109 -2.16 -34.26 -3.24
CA GLN A 109 -2.61 -35.22 -2.25
C GLN A 109 -4.05 -35.65 -2.50
N GLU A 110 -4.97 -34.71 -2.69
CA GLU A 110 -6.38 -34.98 -3.01
C GLU A 110 -6.51 -35.83 -4.28
N ASN A 111 -5.75 -35.52 -5.33
CA ASN A 111 -5.74 -36.31 -6.55
C ASN A 111 -5.27 -37.75 -6.32
N ARG A 112 -4.24 -37.97 -5.50
CA ARG A 112 -3.78 -39.32 -5.13
C ARG A 112 -4.82 -40.08 -4.32
N GLU A 113 -5.52 -39.40 -3.43
CA GLU A 113 -6.55 -40.00 -2.59
C GLU A 113 -7.79 -40.34 -3.42
N ALA A 114 -8.25 -39.43 -4.28
CA ALA A 114 -9.34 -39.68 -5.22
C ALA A 114 -9.04 -40.87 -6.14
N HIS A 115 -7.82 -40.95 -6.69
CA HIS A 115 -7.41 -42.09 -7.51
C HIS A 115 -7.43 -43.42 -6.72
N ARG A 116 -6.90 -43.41 -5.50
CA ARG A 116 -6.92 -44.60 -4.62
C ARG A 116 -8.34 -45.00 -4.24
N ALA A 117 -9.19 -44.04 -3.87
CA ALA A 117 -10.59 -44.27 -3.52
C ALA A 117 -11.36 -44.88 -4.70
N ALA A 118 -11.21 -44.31 -5.90
CA ALA A 118 -11.84 -44.84 -7.11
C ALA A 118 -11.38 -46.27 -7.44
N MET A 119 -10.10 -46.58 -7.22
CA MET A 119 -9.58 -47.95 -7.38
C MET A 119 -10.19 -48.91 -6.36
N MET A 120 -10.26 -48.50 -5.08
CA MET A 120 -10.84 -49.31 -4.01
C MET A 120 -12.33 -49.57 -4.23
N GLU A 121 -13.10 -48.57 -4.65
CA GLU A 121 -14.52 -48.71 -4.95
C GLU A 121 -14.77 -49.76 -6.05
N ARG A 122 -14.01 -49.70 -7.15
CA ARG A 122 -14.10 -50.71 -8.23
C ARG A 122 -13.78 -52.12 -7.75
N LEU A 123 -12.86 -52.28 -6.81
CA LEU A 123 -12.53 -53.59 -6.24
C LEU A 123 -13.64 -54.07 -5.30
N LEU A 124 -14.17 -53.20 -4.44
CA LEU A 124 -15.29 -53.52 -3.54
C LEU A 124 -16.54 -53.92 -4.32
N GLU A 125 -16.83 -53.25 -5.43
CA GLU A 125 -17.95 -53.60 -6.31
C GLU A 125 -17.79 -55.01 -6.91
N LYS A 126 -16.57 -55.36 -7.36
CA LYS A 126 -16.28 -56.72 -7.86
C LYS A 126 -16.47 -57.79 -6.78
N VAL A 127 -15.97 -57.55 -5.57
CA VAL A 127 -16.15 -58.47 -4.43
C VAL A 127 -17.64 -58.63 -4.10
N SER A 128 -18.38 -57.51 -4.03
CA SER A 128 -19.83 -57.52 -3.76
C SER A 128 -20.61 -58.32 -4.81
N LYS A 129 -20.31 -58.14 -6.10
CA LYS A 129 -20.90 -58.93 -7.20
C LYS A 129 -20.62 -60.42 -7.03
N THR A 130 -19.37 -60.80 -6.75
CA THR A 130 -18.99 -62.21 -6.53
C THR A 130 -19.72 -62.81 -5.33
N VAL A 131 -19.77 -62.10 -4.20
CA VAL A 131 -20.49 -62.54 -3.00
C VAL A 131 -21.98 -62.75 -3.30
N ARG A 132 -22.61 -61.82 -4.04
CA ARG A 132 -24.01 -61.93 -4.45
C ARG A 132 -24.24 -63.14 -5.34
N LEU A 133 -23.38 -63.37 -6.34
CA LEU A 133 -23.48 -64.53 -7.22
C LEU A 133 -23.28 -65.84 -6.47
N ASN A 134 -22.28 -65.92 -5.59
CA ASN A 134 -22.04 -67.12 -4.76
C ASN A 134 -23.24 -67.45 -3.88
N LYS A 135 -23.86 -66.43 -3.26
CA LYS A 135 -25.09 -66.62 -2.47
C LYS A 135 -26.23 -67.19 -3.31
N LEU A 136 -26.42 -66.68 -4.53
CA LEU A 136 -27.45 -67.19 -5.46
C LEU A 136 -27.15 -68.63 -5.90
N LEU A 137 -25.89 -68.96 -6.17
CA LEU A 137 -25.47 -70.32 -6.54
C LEU A 137 -25.75 -71.32 -5.42
N VAL A 138 -25.41 -70.96 -4.17
CA VAL A 138 -25.69 -71.80 -3.00
C VAL A 138 -27.19 -72.06 -2.85
N VAL A 139 -28.02 -71.03 -2.97
CA VAL A 139 -29.49 -71.17 -2.90
C VAL A 139 -30.00 -72.12 -4.00
N LYS A 140 -29.56 -71.94 -5.25
CA LYS A 140 -29.94 -72.82 -6.36
C LYS A 140 -29.50 -74.27 -6.15
N MET A 141 -28.30 -74.49 -5.60
CA MET A 141 -27.82 -75.84 -5.29
C MET A 141 -28.69 -76.51 -4.22
N ILE A 142 -29.11 -75.77 -3.19
CA ILE A 142 -30.02 -76.27 -2.16
C ILE A 142 -31.39 -76.62 -2.76
N GLU A 143 -31.99 -75.72 -3.55
CA GLU A 143 -33.27 -75.96 -4.23
C GLU A 143 -33.23 -77.21 -5.10
N MET A 144 -32.16 -77.38 -5.88
CA MET A 144 -31.95 -78.54 -6.72
C MET A 144 -31.80 -79.83 -5.89
N ASN A 145 -31.03 -79.81 -4.80
CA ASN A 145 -30.88 -80.96 -3.91
C ASN A 145 -32.20 -81.36 -3.22
N ILE A 146 -32.98 -80.38 -2.76
CA ILE A 146 -34.33 -80.63 -2.20
C ILE A 146 -35.23 -81.25 -3.28
N GLY A 147 -35.21 -80.71 -4.51
CA GLY A 147 -35.95 -81.25 -5.65
C GLY A 147 -35.59 -82.70 -5.94
N TYR A 148 -34.30 -83.06 -5.96
CA TYR A 148 -33.87 -84.45 -6.13
C TYR A 148 -34.34 -85.35 -4.98
N ALA A 149 -34.23 -84.90 -3.73
CA ALA A 149 -34.68 -85.66 -2.56
C ALA A 149 -36.20 -85.92 -2.58
N MET A 150 -37.00 -84.91 -2.93
CA MET A 150 -38.46 -85.06 -3.05
C MET A 150 -38.85 -86.03 -4.16
N ASN A 151 -38.19 -85.97 -5.33
CA ASN A 151 -38.45 -86.91 -6.42
C ASN A 151 -38.10 -88.36 -6.02
N MET A 152 -36.98 -88.57 -5.33
CA MET A 152 -36.59 -89.89 -4.83
C MET A 152 -37.60 -90.43 -3.81
N HIS A 153 -38.02 -89.62 -2.83
CA HIS A 153 -39.08 -90.03 -1.90
C HIS A 153 -40.40 -90.36 -2.61
N CYS A 154 -40.74 -89.62 -3.67
CA CYS A 154 -41.92 -89.91 -4.48
C CYS A 154 -41.80 -91.29 -5.16
N LEU A 155 -40.66 -91.59 -5.78
CA LEU A 155 -40.39 -92.91 -6.36
C LEU A 155 -40.43 -94.04 -5.32
N GLU A 156 -39.84 -93.85 -4.14
CA GLU A 156 -39.89 -94.83 -3.05
C GLU A 156 -41.32 -95.09 -2.57
N THR A 157 -42.11 -94.04 -2.36
CA THR A 157 -43.51 -94.16 -1.95
C THR A 157 -44.37 -94.82 -3.03
N TYR A 158 -44.16 -94.51 -4.31
CA TYR A 158 -44.80 -95.23 -5.42
C TYR A 158 -44.41 -96.70 -5.46
N PHE A 159 -43.13 -97.03 -5.26
CA PHE A 159 -42.66 -98.41 -5.24
C PHE A 159 -43.27 -99.21 -4.07
N ILE A 160 -43.28 -98.63 -2.87
CA ILE A 160 -43.91 -99.22 -1.68
C ILE A 160 -45.41 -99.41 -1.91
N ALA A 161 -46.12 -98.40 -2.43
CA ALA A 161 -47.55 -98.49 -2.72
C ALA A 161 -47.87 -99.62 -3.73
N ASN A 162 -47.04 -99.80 -4.75
CA ASN A 162 -47.18 -100.90 -5.70
C ASN A 162 -46.95 -102.28 -5.05
N ILE A 163 -45.94 -102.41 -4.17
CA ILE A 163 -45.71 -103.65 -3.42
C ILE A 163 -46.91 -103.99 -2.53
N VAL A 164 -47.41 -103.00 -1.78
CA VAL A 164 -48.57 -103.18 -0.89
C VAL A 164 -49.81 -103.58 -1.70
N TYR A 165 -50.06 -102.93 -2.85
CA TYR A 165 -51.17 -103.27 -3.74
C TYR A 165 -51.09 -104.72 -4.24
N PHE A 166 -49.90 -105.19 -4.62
CA PHE A 166 -49.66 -106.57 -5.07
C PHE A 166 -49.82 -107.64 -3.98
N LEU A 167 -49.60 -107.29 -2.71
CA LEU A 167 -49.77 -108.22 -1.59
C LEU A 167 -51.22 -108.33 -1.09
N LEU A 168 -52.06 -107.35 -1.40
CA LEU A 168 -53.45 -107.26 -0.94
C LEU A 168 -54.48 -107.76 -1.97
N PHE A 169 -54.10 -107.99 -3.22
CA PHE A 169 -54.93 -108.51 -4.31
C PHE A 169 -54.25 -109.67 -5.01
#